data_AF-A0A975A184-F1
#
_entry.id   AF-A0A975A184-F1
#
_cell.length_a   1.000
_cell.length_b   1.000
_cell.length_c   1.000
_cell.angle_alpha   90.00
_cell.angle_beta   90.00
_cell.angle_gamma   90.00
#
_symmetry.space_group_name_H-M   'P 1'
#
loop_
_entity.id
_entity.type
_entity.pdbx_description
1 polymer ?
#
loop_
_entity_poly.entity_id
_entity_poly.type
_entity_poly.pdbx_seq_one_letter_code
_entity_poly.pdbx_strand_id
1 'polypeptide(L)'
;MKKLLVMALILMPSVMIAKKQTDLYDKIKGIMLTELDYVYDSTSNKPKSYINGPTEKESGLPHTYSSIPDNPSPLVVLNGDIKDMEELKKYDSNDIKSIEIFKPDNTKVALYGLRGTVKGVILITTNP
;
A
#
# COMPACT_ATOMS: atom_id res chain seq x y z
N MET A 1 -29.59 -58.32 -32.24
CA MET A 1 -28.32 -57.88 -31.63
C MET A 1 -27.82 -56.64 -32.36
N LYS A 2 -27.93 -55.47 -31.74
CA LYS A 2 -27.27 -54.23 -32.21
C LYS A 2 -26.61 -53.59 -30.99
N LYS A 3 -25.29 -53.76 -30.88
CA LYS A 3 -24.44 -52.94 -30.02
C LYS A 3 -24.07 -51.71 -30.84
N LEU A 4 -24.35 -50.51 -30.36
CA LEU A 4 -23.68 -49.31 -30.86
C LEU A 4 -23.53 -48.27 -29.75
N LEU A 5 -22.29 -48.23 -29.25
CA LEU A 5 -21.53 -47.07 -28.79
C LEU A 5 -22.26 -46.01 -27.93
N VAL A 6 -22.24 -46.19 -26.61
CA VAL A 6 -22.37 -45.08 -25.65
C VAL A 6 -21.01 -44.38 -25.59
N MET A 7 -20.84 -43.33 -26.39
CA MET A 7 -19.70 -42.42 -26.26
C MET A 7 -20.03 -41.41 -25.15
N ALA A 8 -19.67 -41.75 -23.91
CA ALA A 8 -19.75 -40.83 -22.79
C ALA A 8 -18.67 -39.74 -22.97
N LEU A 9 -19.08 -38.60 -23.53
CA LEU A 9 -18.30 -37.38 -23.51
C LEU A 9 -18.27 -36.88 -22.06
N ILE A 10 -17.19 -37.17 -21.34
CA ILE A 10 -16.97 -36.65 -19.98
C ILE A 10 -16.78 -35.13 -20.13
N LEU A 11 -17.87 -34.41 -19.88
CA LEU A 11 -17.89 -32.97 -19.73
C LEU A 11 -17.07 -32.65 -18.48
N MET A 12 -15.77 -32.38 -18.64
CA MET A 12 -14.99 -31.79 -17.56
C MET A 12 -15.56 -30.39 -17.28
N PRO A 13 -16.05 -30.07 -16.07
CA PRO A 13 -16.25 -28.69 -15.72
C PRO A 13 -14.85 -28.09 -15.59
N SER A 14 -14.43 -27.31 -16.59
CA SER A 14 -13.41 -26.30 -16.38
C SER A 14 -13.93 -25.40 -15.26
N VAL A 15 -13.49 -25.66 -14.04
CA VAL A 15 -13.71 -24.76 -12.91
C VAL A 15 -12.99 -23.47 -13.28
N MET A 16 -13.72 -22.54 -13.91
CA MET A 16 -13.34 -21.15 -13.95
C MET A 16 -13.36 -20.67 -12.50
N ILE A 17 -12.21 -20.74 -11.85
CA ILE A 17 -11.96 -19.95 -10.64
C ILE A 17 -12.04 -18.51 -11.13
N ALA A 18 -13.18 -17.84 -10.87
CA ALA A 18 -13.32 -16.42 -11.12
C ALA A 18 -12.16 -15.71 -10.41
N LYS A 19 -11.24 -15.13 -11.17
CA LYS A 19 -10.10 -14.41 -10.61
C LYS A 19 -10.68 -13.27 -9.78
N LYS A 20 -10.52 -13.37 -8.46
CA LYS A 20 -10.99 -12.38 -7.50
C LYS A 20 -10.46 -10.99 -7.88
N GLN A 21 -11.34 -9.99 -7.94
CA GLN A 21 -11.01 -8.65 -8.42
C GLN A 21 -10.26 -7.90 -7.32
N THR A 22 -8.94 -7.82 -7.43
CA THR A 22 -8.09 -7.08 -6.49
C THR A 22 -8.16 -5.58 -6.78
N ASP A 23 -8.91 -4.82 -5.98
CA ASP A 23 -9.13 -3.37 -6.16
C ASP A 23 -8.69 -2.52 -4.96
N LEU A 24 -8.17 -3.15 -3.89
CA LEU A 24 -7.81 -2.44 -2.65
C LEU A 24 -6.74 -1.38 -2.90
N TYR A 25 -5.78 -1.67 -3.78
CA TYR A 25 -4.76 -0.70 -4.19
C TYR A 25 -5.39 0.61 -4.68
N ASP A 26 -6.34 0.54 -5.61
CA ASP A 26 -6.94 1.73 -6.21
C ASP A 26 -7.80 2.49 -5.20
N LYS A 27 -8.50 1.75 -4.32
CA LYS A 27 -9.28 2.34 -3.23
C LYS A 27 -8.40 3.13 -2.25
N ILE A 28 -7.33 2.51 -1.76
CA ILE A 28 -6.40 3.20 -0.84
C ILE A 28 -5.68 4.36 -1.56
N LYS A 29 -5.35 4.21 -2.84
CA LYS A 29 -4.77 5.30 -3.63
C LYS A 29 -5.73 6.49 -3.70
N GLY A 30 -7.01 6.25 -3.94
CA GLY A 30 -8.05 7.29 -3.89
C GLY A 30 -8.07 8.02 -2.55
N ILE A 31 -8.13 7.26 -1.45
CA ILE A 31 -8.10 7.80 -0.08
C ILE A 31 -6.87 8.67 0.17
N MET A 32 -5.68 8.22 -0.24
CA MET A 32 -4.46 9.01 -0.10
C MET A 32 -4.59 10.38 -0.80
N LEU A 33 -5.12 10.39 -2.02
CA LEU A 33 -5.29 11.61 -2.81
C LEU A 33 -6.37 12.54 -2.24
N THR A 34 -7.48 12.00 -1.72
CA THR A 34 -8.66 12.79 -1.36
C THR A 34 -8.77 13.13 0.11
N GLU A 35 -8.37 12.24 1.02
CA GLU A 35 -8.56 12.42 2.46
C GLU A 35 -7.29 12.89 3.17
N LEU A 36 -6.13 12.51 2.64
CA LEU A 36 -4.82 12.87 3.16
C LEU A 36 -4.10 13.94 2.32
N ASP A 37 -4.76 14.45 1.27
CA ASP A 37 -4.24 15.45 0.34
C ASP A 37 -2.83 15.09 -0.20
N TYR A 38 -2.56 13.79 -0.34
CA TYR A 38 -1.25 13.31 -0.78
C TYR A 38 -1.07 13.56 -2.27
N VAL A 39 0.08 14.11 -2.64
CA VAL A 39 0.44 14.38 -4.04
C VAL A 39 1.58 13.46 -4.45
N TYR A 40 1.31 12.63 -5.45
CA TYR A 40 2.36 11.84 -6.09
C TYR A 40 3.19 12.74 -7.00
N ASP A 41 4.49 12.81 -6.73
CA ASP A 41 5.49 13.48 -7.55
C ASP A 41 6.74 12.61 -7.78
N SER A 42 7.75 13.18 -8.42
CA SER A 42 9.00 12.50 -8.73
C SER A 42 9.86 12.17 -7.50
N THR A 43 9.51 12.63 -6.29
CA THR A 43 10.22 12.37 -5.04
C THR A 43 9.49 11.38 -4.12
N SER A 44 8.25 11.01 -4.47
CA SER A 44 7.41 10.05 -3.74
C SER A 44 8.17 8.78 -3.35
N ASN A 45 8.32 8.53 -2.04
CA ASN A 45 9.01 7.38 -1.45
C ASN A 45 10.46 7.17 -1.91
N LYS A 46 11.07 8.14 -2.60
CA LYS A 46 12.47 8.03 -2.99
C LYS A 46 13.32 8.41 -1.78
N PRO A 47 14.38 7.63 -1.48
CA PRO A 47 15.35 8.08 -0.50
C PRO A 47 15.88 9.44 -0.95
N LYS A 48 16.08 10.37 0.00
CA LYS A 48 16.63 11.69 -0.32
C LYS A 48 17.89 11.49 -1.15
N SER A 49 17.93 12.04 -2.36
CA SER A 49 19.12 11.92 -3.20
C SER A 49 20.25 12.66 -2.50
N TYR A 50 21.30 11.93 -2.14
CA TYR A 50 22.56 12.53 -1.74
C TYR A 50 23.12 13.25 -2.96
N ILE A 51 22.93 14.58 -3.02
CA ILE A 51 23.82 15.38 -3.85
C ILE A 51 25.23 15.14 -3.31
N ASN A 52 26.16 14.87 -4.22
CA ASN A 52 27.56 14.61 -3.93
C ASN A 52 28.09 15.59 -2.87
N GLY A 53 28.97 15.09 -2.01
CA GLY A 53 29.63 15.88 -0.97
C GLY A 53 30.27 17.18 -1.51
N PRO A 54 30.58 18.12 -0.60
CA PRO A 54 30.78 19.51 -0.94
C PRO A 54 31.97 19.71 -1.88
N THR A 55 31.74 20.34 -3.03
CA THR A 55 32.74 21.27 -3.55
C THR A 55 32.62 22.54 -2.71
N GLU A 56 33.56 22.68 -1.77
CA GLU A 56 33.92 23.91 -1.04
C GLU A 56 33.11 24.29 0.22
N LYS A 57 33.73 23.95 1.36
CA LYS A 57 33.87 24.71 2.61
C LYS A 57 32.74 25.66 3.03
N GLU A 58 31.76 25.20 3.83
CA GLU A 58 31.11 26.05 4.85
C GLU A 58 30.77 25.27 6.14
N SER A 59 31.33 25.75 7.26
CA SER A 59 30.86 25.71 8.65
C SER A 59 30.03 24.52 9.17
N GLY A 60 30.72 23.53 9.75
CA GLY A 60 30.61 23.25 11.19
C GLY A 60 29.34 22.61 11.79
N LEU A 61 28.40 22.06 11.01
CA LEU A 61 27.31 21.23 11.56
C LEU A 61 27.17 19.90 10.79
N PRO A 62 26.99 18.75 11.47
CA PRO A 62 26.88 17.46 10.80
C PRO A 62 25.62 17.40 9.94
N HIS A 63 25.77 16.85 8.73
CA HIS A 63 24.65 16.50 7.86
C HIS A 63 23.67 15.60 8.61
N THR A 64 22.43 16.06 8.81
CA THR A 64 21.37 15.27 9.42
C THR A 64 20.98 14.15 8.48
N TYR A 65 21.32 12.90 8.83
CA TYR A 65 20.88 11.71 8.11
C TYR A 65 19.39 11.47 8.39
N SER A 66 18.51 11.91 7.49
CA SER A 66 17.09 11.57 7.54
C SER A 66 16.82 10.32 6.71
N SER A 67 16.42 9.23 7.37
CA SER A 67 15.92 8.03 6.69
C SER A 67 14.51 8.21 6.11
N ILE A 68 13.87 9.35 6.35
CA ILE A 68 12.55 9.69 5.83
C ILE A 68 12.73 10.37 4.47
N PRO A 69 12.07 9.87 3.40
CA PRO A 69 11.95 10.53 2.10
C PRO A 69 11.49 11.99 2.20
N ASP A 70 11.74 12.80 1.18
CA ASP A 70 11.18 14.17 1.10
C ASP A 70 9.65 14.15 0.96
N ASN A 71 9.13 13.16 0.23
CA ASN A 71 7.70 12.93 0.06
C ASN A 71 7.36 11.46 0.40
N PRO A 72 7.33 11.07 1.69
CA PRO A 72 6.98 9.71 2.06
C PRO A 72 5.48 9.50 1.85
N SER A 73 5.04 8.34 1.36
CA SER A 73 3.62 8.01 1.35
C SER A 73 3.08 7.84 2.77
N PRO A 74 1.76 8.01 2.97
CA PRO A 74 1.11 7.61 4.21
C PRO A 74 1.45 6.17 4.61
N LEU A 75 1.56 5.92 5.92
CA LEU A 75 1.90 4.59 6.42
C LEU A 75 0.66 3.68 6.30
N VAL A 76 0.77 2.58 5.55
CA VAL A 76 -0.29 1.59 5.45
C VAL A 76 -0.04 0.45 6.42
N VAL A 77 -1.04 0.15 7.25
CA VAL A 77 -1.01 -0.93 8.24
C VAL A 77 -2.18 -1.86 7.96
N LEU A 78 -1.91 -3.11 7.60
CA LEU A 78 -2.91 -4.14 7.33
C LEU A 78 -2.84 -5.21 8.42
N ASN A 79 -3.91 -5.36 9.19
CA ASN A 79 -3.99 -6.32 10.31
C ASN A 79 -2.82 -6.21 11.32
N GLY A 80 -2.30 -5.00 11.51
CA GLY A 80 -1.17 -4.71 12.40
C GLY A 80 0.20 -4.74 11.72
N ASP A 81 0.31 -5.29 10.52
CA ASP A 81 1.56 -5.32 9.75
C ASP A 81 1.70 -4.09 8.85
N ILE A 82 2.87 -3.47 8.83
CA ILE A 82 3.18 -2.42 7.86
C ILE A 82 3.31 -3.08 6.47
N LYS A 83 2.59 -2.55 5.49
CA LYS A 83 2.60 -3.03 4.10
C LYS A 83 3.04 -1.93 3.14
N ASP A 84 3.75 -2.32 2.10
CA ASP A 84 3.99 -1.43 0.98
C ASP A 84 2.72 -1.34 0.12
N MET A 85 2.52 -0.18 -0.50
CA MET A 85 1.33 0.07 -1.31
C MET A 85 1.16 -0.98 -2.42
N GLU A 86 2.25 -1.41 -3.05
CA GLU A 86 2.25 -2.45 -4.08
C GLU A 86 1.73 -3.81 -3.59
N GLU A 87 1.87 -4.12 -2.30
CA GLU A 87 1.35 -5.37 -1.73
C GLU A 87 -0.18 -5.39 -1.69
N LEU A 88 -0.82 -4.22 -1.63
CA LEU A 88 -2.28 -4.10 -1.63
C LEU A 88 -2.91 -4.59 -2.94
N LYS A 89 -2.15 -4.67 -4.04
CA LYS A 89 -2.61 -5.25 -5.31
C LYS A 89 -2.98 -6.74 -5.20
N LYS A 90 -2.63 -7.40 -4.09
CA LYS A 90 -2.97 -8.80 -3.81
C LYS A 90 -4.30 -8.96 -3.09
N TYR A 91 -4.92 -7.86 -2.65
CA TYR A 91 -6.10 -7.87 -1.79
C TYR A 91 -7.32 -7.30 -2.52
N ASP A 92 -8.49 -7.81 -2.16
CA ASP A 92 -9.80 -7.36 -2.63
C ASP A 92 -10.45 -6.52 -1.53
N SER A 93 -11.03 -5.37 -1.90
CA SER A 93 -11.70 -4.47 -0.95
C SER A 93 -12.91 -5.12 -0.26
N ASN A 94 -13.50 -6.15 -0.85
CA ASN A 94 -14.62 -6.90 -0.27
C ASN A 94 -14.19 -7.74 0.94
N ASP A 95 -12.90 -8.07 1.07
CA ASP A 95 -12.35 -8.76 2.25
C ASP A 95 -12.07 -7.80 3.41
N ILE A 96 -12.24 -6.49 3.18
CA ILE A 96 -11.91 -5.47 4.17
C ILE A 96 -13.11 -5.20 5.04
N LYS A 97 -12.92 -5.38 6.35
CA LYS A 97 -13.88 -5.06 7.39
C LYS A 97 -13.93 -3.56 7.66
N SER A 98 -12.78 -2.91 7.76
CA SER A 98 -12.69 -1.47 8.00
C SER A 98 -11.42 -0.85 7.46
N ILE A 99 -11.51 0.44 7.12
CA ILE A 99 -10.39 1.32 6.82
C ILE A 99 -10.54 2.54 7.73
N GLU A 100 -9.56 2.78 8.58
CA GLU A 100 -9.47 3.96 9.43
C GLU A 100 -8.30 4.83 8.97
N ILE A 101 -8.51 6.14 8.97
CA ILE A 101 -7.53 7.11 8.46
C ILE A 101 -7.18 8.06 9.59
N PHE A 102 -5.90 8.12 9.93
CA PHE A 102 -5.36 9.06 10.90
C PHE A 102 -4.54 10.11 10.16
N LYS A 103 -5.05 11.34 10.14
CA LYS A 103 -4.32 12.49 9.62
C LYS A 103 -3.06 12.77 10.48
N PRO A 104 -2.04 13.45 9.92
CA PRO A 104 -0.79 13.74 10.64
C PRO A 104 -0.94 14.39 12.02
N ASP A 105 -2.01 15.17 12.22
CA ASP A 105 -2.33 15.88 13.47
C ASP A 105 -3.09 15.02 14.49
N ASN A 106 -3.53 13.81 14.12
CA ASN A 106 -4.26 12.92 15.01
C ASN A 106 -3.34 12.32 16.08
N THR A 107 -3.71 12.42 17.36
CA THR A 107 -2.89 11.93 18.47
C THR A 107 -2.53 10.44 18.39
N LYS A 108 -3.37 9.62 17.74
CA LYS A 108 -3.13 8.18 17.55
C LYS A 108 -1.94 7.89 16.63
N VAL A 109 -1.52 8.82 15.76
CA VAL A 109 -0.37 8.59 14.84
C VAL A 109 0.95 8.41 15.57
N ALA A 110 1.07 8.93 16.81
CA ALA A 110 2.26 8.78 17.63
C ALA A 110 2.60 7.31 17.93
N LEU A 111 1.60 6.41 17.94
CA LEU A 111 1.79 4.97 18.12
C LEU A 111 2.57 4.32 16.97
N TYR A 112 2.65 4.99 15.82
CA TYR A 112 3.25 4.48 14.59
C TYR A 112 4.60 5.15 14.26
N GLY A 113 5.11 5.98 15.18
CA GLY A 113 6.40 6.66 15.06
C GLY A 113 6.46 7.70 13.95
N LEU A 114 7.68 8.13 13.62
CA LEU A 114 7.92 9.25 12.69
C LEU A 114 7.30 9.03 11.29
N ARG A 115 7.19 7.79 10.81
CA ARG A 115 6.57 7.52 9.50
C ARG A 115 5.08 7.83 9.50
N GLY A 116 4.37 7.52 10.58
CA GLY A 116 2.95 7.83 10.72
C GLY A 116 2.67 9.31 10.92
N THR A 117 3.58 10.05 11.55
CA THR A 117 3.37 11.48 11.85
C THR A 117 3.58 12.41 10.64
N VAL A 118 4.27 11.98 9.59
CA VAL A 118 4.59 12.87 8.45
C VAL A 118 3.43 12.98 7.45
N LYS A 119 2.84 11.86 7.02
CA LYS A 119 1.71 11.83 6.06
C LYS A 119 0.50 11.04 6.57
N GLY A 120 0.44 10.74 7.86
CA GLY A 120 -0.67 10.01 8.45
C GLY A 120 -0.55 8.49 8.31
N VAL A 121 -1.58 7.81 8.80
CA VAL A 121 -1.67 6.35 8.86
C VAL A 121 -3.01 5.90 8.27
N ILE A 122 -2.98 4.83 7.47
CA ILE A 122 -4.16 4.14 6.97
C ILE A 122 -4.16 2.74 7.60
N LEU A 123 -5.09 2.51 8.51
CA LEU A 123 -5.27 1.23 9.20
C LEU A 123 -6.36 0.42 8.50
N ILE A 124 -6.00 -0.78 8.06
CA ILE A 124 -6.87 -1.68 7.31
C ILE A 124 -7.05 -2.95 8.13
N THR A 125 -8.30 -3.34 8.35
CA THR A 125 -8.65 -4.59 9.04
C THR A 125 -9.45 -5.47 8.10
N THR A 126 -9.08 -6.74 7.94
CA THR A 126 -9.85 -7.70 7.13
C THR A 126 -10.98 -8.33 7.93
N ASN A 127 -11.92 -8.97 7.23
CA ASN A 127 -12.88 -9.86 7.88
C ASN A 127 -12.14 -11.00 8.61
N PRO A 128 -12.64 -11.44 9.77
CA PRO A 128 -12.08 -12.58 10.50
C PRO A 128 -12.26 -13.90 9.76
#